data_AF-A0A1H4E2V5-F1
#
_entry.id   AF-A0A1H4E2V5-F1
#
_cell.length_a   1.000
_cell.length_b   1.000
_cell.length_c   1.000
_cell.angle_alpha   90.00
_cell.angle_beta   90.00
_cell.angle_gamma   90.00
#
_symmetry.space_group_name_H-M   'P 1'
#
loop_
_entity.id
_entity.type
_entity.pdbx_description
1 polymer ?
#
loop_
_entity_poly.entity_id
_entity_poly.type
_entity_poly.pdbx_seq_one_letter_code
_entity_poly.pdbx_strand_id
1 'polypeptide(L)' 'MRVFKTKWFTKAAKSHAIKDSELCQAIEAVMQGKADDLGGGVYKKRLNQNRDRAIILAKGGQH' A
#
# COMPACT_ATOMS: atom_id res chain seq x y z
N MET A 1 10.81 9.22 1.86
CA MET A 1 10.45 8.13 0.93
C MET A 1 9.47 8.67 -0.10
N ARG A 2 9.75 8.52 -1.40
CA ARG A 2 8.84 8.98 -2.45
C ARG A 2 7.89 7.84 -2.82
N VAL A 3 6.59 8.09 -2.71
CA VAL A 3 5.53 7.10 -2.97
C VAL A 3 4.75 7.56 -4.18
N PHE A 4 4.49 6.62 -5.10
CA PHE A 4 3.69 6.88 -6.28
C PHE A 4 2.42 6.05 -6.20
N LYS A 5 1.30 6.66 -6.59
CA LYS A 5 0.00 5.99 -6.71
C LYS A 5 -0.55 6.24 -8.10
N THR A 6 -1.21 5.23 -8.67
CA THR A 6 -1.89 5.39 -9.95
C THR A 6 -3.19 6.18 -9.76
N LYS A 7 -3.70 6.78 -10.84
CA LYS A 7 -4.96 7.54 -10.82
C LYS A 7 -6.14 6.67 -10.37
N TRP A 8 -6.21 5.43 -10.86
CA TRP A 8 -7.24 4.47 -10.47
C TRP A 8 -7.16 4.14 -8.97
N PHE A 9 -5.95 3.87 -8.47
CA PHE A 9 -5.75 3.57 -7.05
C PHE A 9 -6.14 4.73 -6.15
N THR A 10 -5.84 5.96 -6.57
CA THR A 10 -6.25 7.18 -5.83
C THR A 10 -7.77 7.28 -5.71
N LYS A 11 -8.49 6.97 -6.80
CA LYS A 11 -9.96 6.95 -6.79
C LYS A 11 -10.50 5.87 -5.85
N ALA A 12 -9.94 4.66 -5.90
CA ALA A 12 -10.33 3.57 -5.03
C ALA A 12 -10.06 3.89 -3.55
N ALA A 13 -8.85 4.33 -3.19
CA ALA A 13 -8.49 4.72 -1.83
C ALA A 13 -9.43 5.78 -1.25
N LYS A 14 -9.81 6.78 -2.07
CA LYS A 14 -10.77 7.81 -1.68
C LYS A 14 -12.16 7.24 -1.37
N SER A 15 -12.65 6.30 -2.18
CA SER A 15 -13.95 5.63 -1.93
C SER A 15 -13.96 4.82 -0.63
N HIS A 16 -12.80 4.31 -0.21
CA HIS A 16 -12.62 3.58 1.05
C HIS A 16 -12.19 4.48 2.21
N ALA A 17 -12.22 5.81 2.04
CA ALA A 17 -11.79 6.80 3.03
C ALA A 17 -10.35 6.62 3.56
N ILE A 18 -9.49 5.95 2.80
CA ILE A 18 -8.09 5.71 3.15
C ILE A 18 -7.31 7.00 2.89
N LYS A 19 -6.68 7.55 3.93
CA LYS A 19 -5.91 8.78 3.82
C LYS A 19 -4.50 8.51 3.29
N ASP A 20 -3.93 9.50 2.61
CA ASP A 20 -2.54 9.42 2.14
C ASP A 20 -1.53 9.18 3.28
N SER A 21 -1.82 9.70 4.48
CA SER A 21 -1.02 9.43 5.68
C SER A 21 -1.00 7.93 6.06
N GLU A 22 -2.13 7.24 5.96
CA GLU A 22 -2.22 5.80 6.25
C GLU A 22 -1.50 4.97 5.20
N LEU A 23 -1.57 5.39 3.92
CA LEU A 23 -0.80 4.77 2.84
C LEU A 23 0.70 4.88 3.09
N CYS A 24 1.20 6.07 3.46
CA CYS A 24 2.61 6.26 3.78
C CYS A 24 3.04 5.38 4.96
N GLN A 25 2.25 5.31 6.03
CA GLN A 25 2.53 4.43 7.17
C GLN A 25 2.52 2.95 6.78
N ALA A 26 1.61 2.54 5.90
CA ALA A 26 1.58 1.17 5.38
C ALA A 26 2.87 0.82 4.65
N ILE A 27 3.43 1.76 3.88
CA ILE A 27 4.68 1.57 3.15
C ILE A 27 5.87 1.53 4.11
N GLU A 28 5.89 2.37 5.14
CA GLU A 28 6.92 2.28 6.18
C GLU A 28 6.89 0.92 6.89
N ALA A 29 5.70 0.40 7.19
CA ALA A 29 5.55 -0.92 7.76
C ALA A 29 6.03 -2.04 6.82
N VAL A 30 5.79 -1.91 5.50
CA VAL A 30 6.33 -2.82 4.49
C VAL A 30 7.86 -2.77 4.47
N MET A 31 8.46 -1.57 4.50
CA MET A 31 9.92 -1.41 4.53
C MET A 31 10.54 -1.99 5.80
N GLN A 32 9.80 -2.03 6.91
CA GLN A 32 10.22 -2.67 8.16
C GLN A 32 9.98 -4.20 8.17
N GLY A 33 9.53 -4.80 7.06
CA GLY A 33 9.23 -6.23 6.98
C GLY A 33 7.95 -6.66 7.73
N LYS A 34 7.07 -5.71 8.11
CA LYS A 34 5.83 -5.96 8.85
C LYS A 34 4.62 -6.17 7.94
N ALA A 35 4.83 -6.71 6.74
CA ALA A 35 3.80 -6.96 5.75
C ALA A 35 3.98 -8.33 5.11
N ASP A 36 2.88 -8.90 4.62
CA ASP A 36 2.92 -10.18 3.94
C ASP A 36 3.55 -9.97 2.55
N ASP A 37 4.70 -10.58 2.30
CA ASP A 37 5.32 -10.61 0.97
C ASP A 37 4.63 -11.69 0.13
N LEU A 38 4.01 -11.29 -0.98
CA LEU A 38 3.36 -12.19 -1.93
C LEU A 38 4.30 -12.58 -3.10
N GLY A 39 5.55 -12.10 -3.08
CA GLY A 39 6.54 -12.30 -4.14
C GLY A 39 6.44 -11.26 -5.26
N GLY A 40 7.48 -11.17 -6.10
CA GLY A 40 7.50 -10.25 -7.24
C GLY A 40 7.49 -8.76 -6.87
N GLY A 41 7.89 -8.43 -5.63
CA GLY A 41 7.84 -7.07 -5.10
C GLY A 41 6.43 -6.61 -4.72
N VAL A 42 5.48 -7.54 -4.58
CA VAL A 42 4.07 -7.33 -4.21
C VAL A 42 3.91 -7.59 -2.72
N TYR A 43 3.56 -6.56 -1.96
CA TYR A 43 3.29 -6.68 -0.52
C TYR A 43 1.82 -6.47 -0.22
N LYS A 44 1.30 -7.23 0.75
CA LYS A 44 -0.06 -7.13 1.27
C LYS A 44 -0.02 -6.62 2.71
N LYS A 45 -0.69 -5.49 2.94
CA LYS A 45 -0.99 -4.97 4.28
C LYS A 45 -2.49 -4.79 4.46
N ARG A 46 -3.01 -5.31 5.58
CA ARG A 46 -4.38 -5.07 6.02
C ARG A 46 -4.47 -3.67 6.63
N LEU A 47 -5.44 -2.89 6.20
CA LEU A 47 -5.73 -1.56 6.76
C LEU A 47 -7.14 -1.54 7.34
N ASN A 48 -7.39 -0.55 8.20
CA ASN A 48 -8.73 -0.24 8.72
C ASN A 48 -9.42 -1.40 9.46
N GLN A 49 -8.78 -1.95 10.52
CA GLN A 49 -9.36 -2.98 11.40
C GLN A 49 -10.04 -4.15 10.65
N ASN A 50 -9.47 -4.59 9.52
CA ASN A 50 -9.96 -5.73 8.73
C ASN A 50 -11.26 -5.46 7.92
N ARG A 51 -11.66 -4.18 7.71
CA ARG A 51 -12.81 -3.81 6.86
C ARG A 51 -12.48 -3.71 5.37
N ASP A 52 -11.28 -3.26 5.02
CA ASP A 52 -10.85 -3.08 3.63
C ASP A 52 -9.76 -4.09 3.26
N ARG A 53 -10.01 -4.85 2.19
CA ARG A 53 -9.17 -5.97 1.77
C ARG A 53 -7.98 -5.45 0.98
N ALA A 54 -6.82 -5.45 1.65
CA ALA A 54 -5.45 -5.43 1.12
C ALA A 54 -5.05 -4.30 0.17
N ILE A 55 -4.04 -3.52 0.57
CA ILE A 55 -3.28 -2.67 -0.36
C ILE A 55 -2.11 -3.47 -0.91
N ILE A 56 -2.03 -3.49 -2.25
CA ILE A 56 -0.94 -4.10 -3.02
C ILE A 56 0.11 -3.02 -3.29
N LEU A 57 1.32 -3.24 -2.77
CA LEU A 57 2.48 -2.40 -3.02
C LEU A 57 3.41 -3.11 -3.97
N ALA A 58 3.62 -2.57 -5.17
CA ALA A 58 4.65 -3.03 -6.11
C ALA A 58 5.89 -2.14 -5.96
N LYS A 59 7.05 -2.71 -5.61
CA LYS A 59 8.33 -2.00 -5.73
C LYS A 59 8.67 -1.90 -7.22
N GLY A 60 8.42 -0.74 -7.82
CA GLY A 60 8.91 -0.45 -9.18
C GLY A 60 10.43 -0.50 -9.18
N GLY A 61 11.00 -1.54 -9.80
CA GLY A 61 12.43 -1.70 -9.99
C GLY A 61 12.99 -0.62 -10.91
N GLN A 62 14.23 -0.22 -10.60
CA GLN A 62 15.07 0.69 -11.37
C GLN A 62 15.23 0.21 -12.82
N HIS A 63 14.99 1.12 -13.76
CA HIS A 63 15.92 1.32 -14.86
C HIS A 63 16.82 2.49 -14.47
#